data_AF-A0A1E4RTH8-F1
#
_entry.id   AF-A0A1E4RTH8-F1
#
_cell.length_a   1.000
_cell.length_b   1.000
_cell.length_c   1.000
_cell.angle_alpha   90.00
_cell.angle_beta   90.00
_cell.angle_gamma   90.00
#
_symmetry.space_group_name_H-M   'P 1'
#
loop_
_entity.id
_entity.type
_entity.pdbx_description
1 polymer ?
#
loop_
_entity_poly.entity_id
_entity_poly.type
_entity_poly.pdbx_seq_one_letter_code
_entity_poly.pdbx_strand_id
1 'polypeptide(L)'
;MGIKIAAFDLDDTLVRTKSPMKFARDSNDWKWWSQPDAESKVPETLIRLNKEKYIIVIFTNQGAVVANNDEPKSKSYAKLCGRVENIIASLNGESEEKFEVLVFASPKRPGGKRKKPTGNVSSEEDHDFSRKPNVGMWEHMVRYLKEQNERVEVSIQNSFYVGDAAGRGSDHLDS
;
A
#
# COMPACT_ATOMS: atom_id res chain seq x y z
N MET A 1 8.66 11.53 22.42
CA MET A 1 7.76 11.88 21.31
C MET A 1 7.67 10.64 20.43
N GLY A 2 6.45 10.15 20.15
CA GLY A 2 6.27 8.95 19.34
C GLY A 2 6.51 9.21 17.84
N ILE A 3 6.74 8.14 17.09
CA ILE A 3 6.86 8.15 15.63
C ILE A 3 5.52 8.56 15.01
N LYS A 4 5.58 9.43 13.99
CA LYS A 4 4.41 9.87 13.23
C LYS A 4 4.29 9.05 11.95
N ILE A 5 3.09 8.56 11.66
CA ILE A 5 2.79 7.77 10.46
C ILE A 5 1.89 8.56 9.54
N ALA A 6 2.30 8.73 8.29
CA ALA A 6 1.44 9.20 7.21
C ALA A 6 1.12 8.00 6.34
N ALA A 7 -0.07 7.42 6.55
CA ALA A 7 -0.51 6.22 5.86
C ALA A 7 -1.45 6.57 4.69
N PHE A 8 -1.34 5.82 3.60
CA PHE A 8 -2.10 6.07 2.38
C PHE A 8 -2.61 4.76 1.77
N ASP A 9 -3.77 4.82 1.10
CA ASP A 9 -4.08 3.84 0.06
C ASP A 9 -3.17 4.04 -1.16
N LEU A 10 -3.06 3.03 -2.02
CA LEU A 10 -2.29 3.12 -3.26
C LEU A 10 -3.16 3.60 -4.43
N ASP A 11 -4.04 2.71 -4.88
CA ASP A 11 -4.87 2.89 -6.07
C ASP A 11 -5.93 3.95 -5.80
N ASP A 12 -6.15 4.84 -6.78
CA ASP A 12 -7.06 5.99 -6.73
C ASP A 12 -6.85 7.01 -5.60
N THR A 13 -5.78 6.85 -4.81
CA THR A 13 -5.34 7.80 -3.77
C THR A 13 -3.98 8.43 -4.10
N LEU A 14 -2.92 7.63 -4.18
CA LEU A 14 -1.59 8.12 -4.57
C LEU A 14 -1.42 8.09 -6.09
N VAL A 15 -1.94 7.04 -6.73
CA VAL A 15 -1.74 6.80 -8.16
C VAL A 15 -3.03 6.34 -8.84
N ARG A 16 -3.10 6.53 -10.16
CA ARG A 16 -4.09 5.93 -11.05
C ARG A 16 -3.40 5.16 -12.16
N THR A 17 -4.13 4.30 -12.86
CA THR A 17 -3.65 3.68 -14.09
C THR A 17 -3.46 4.72 -15.20
N LYS A 18 -2.48 4.49 -16.08
CA LYS A 18 -2.34 5.27 -17.33
C LYS A 18 -3.34 4.74 -18.36
N SER A 19 -3.50 3.41 -18.39
CA SER A 19 -4.49 2.73 -19.20
C SER A 19 -5.93 3.00 -18.68
N PRO A 20 -6.97 2.81 -19.51
CA PRO A 20 -8.36 2.96 -19.05
C PRO A 20 -8.83 1.80 -18.15
N MET A 21 -7.94 0.90 -17.74
CA MET A 21 -8.29 -0.26 -16.92
C MET A 21 -8.38 0.13 -15.45
N LYS A 22 -9.29 -0.52 -14.72
CA LYS A 22 -9.38 -0.39 -13.26
C LYS A 22 -8.10 -0.84 -12.55
N PHE A 23 -7.43 -1.88 -13.06
CA PHE A 23 -6.22 -2.44 -12.47
C PHE A 23 -5.02 -2.30 -13.40
N ALA A 24 -3.84 -2.01 -12.83
CA ALA A 24 -2.59 -1.85 -13.58
C ALA A 24 -2.21 -3.13 -14.33
N ARG A 25 -1.81 -2.99 -15.60
CA ARG A 25 -1.41 -4.12 -16.47
C ARG A 25 0.02 -4.61 -16.19
N ASP A 26 0.90 -3.69 -15.84
CA ASP A 26 2.33 -3.91 -15.57
C ASP A 26 2.86 -2.83 -14.60
N SER A 27 4.17 -2.88 -14.32
CA SER A 27 4.85 -1.98 -13.39
C SER A 27 4.94 -0.52 -13.84
N ASN A 28 4.67 -0.22 -15.11
CA ASN A 28 4.72 1.14 -15.68
C ASN A 28 3.32 1.75 -15.90
N ASP A 29 2.26 0.94 -15.79
CA ASP A 29 0.86 1.35 -15.91
C ASP A 29 0.36 2.09 -14.66
N TRP A 30 1.00 3.21 -14.37
CA TRP A 30 0.63 4.12 -13.29
C TRP A 30 1.02 5.55 -13.64
N LYS A 31 0.27 6.50 -13.09
CA LYS A 31 0.58 7.92 -13.03
C LYS A 31 0.15 8.46 -11.67
N TRP A 32 0.77 9.55 -11.23
CA TRP A 32 0.36 10.23 -10.01
C TRP A 32 -1.12 10.60 -10.08
N TRP A 33 -1.83 10.45 -8.97
CA TRP A 33 -3.21 10.90 -8.86
C TRP A 33 -3.26 12.42 -8.99
N SER A 34 -4.20 12.92 -9.77
CA SER A 34 -4.51 14.34 -9.86
C SER A 34 -5.99 14.54 -10.14
N GLN A 35 -6.47 15.75 -9.87
CA GLN A 35 -7.77 16.16 -10.35
C GLN A 35 -7.75 16.31 -11.88
N PRO A 36 -8.90 16.20 -12.56
CA PRO A 36 -8.99 16.55 -13.98
C PRO A 36 -8.40 17.93 -14.24
N ASP A 37 -7.60 18.03 -15.29
CA ASP A 37 -6.97 19.27 -15.76
C ASP A 37 -6.02 19.95 -14.75
N ALA A 38 -5.60 19.23 -13.71
CA ALA A 38 -4.63 19.70 -12.72
C ALA A 38 -3.37 18.83 -12.70
N GLU A 39 -2.24 19.46 -12.40
CA GLU A 39 -1.02 18.76 -12.03
C GLU A 39 -1.19 18.02 -10.71
N SER A 40 -0.47 16.91 -10.54
CA SER A 40 -0.51 16.16 -9.29
C SER A 40 0.19 16.93 -8.16
N LYS A 41 -0.44 16.93 -6.99
CA LYS A 41 0.14 17.41 -5.73
C LYS A 41 0.64 16.28 -4.83
N VAL A 42 0.55 15.03 -5.29
CA VAL A 42 0.96 13.86 -4.50
C VAL A 42 2.48 13.86 -4.24
N PRO A 43 3.38 14.02 -5.24
CA PRO A 43 4.82 13.97 -4.99
C PRO A 43 5.27 15.06 -4.02
N GLU A 44 4.85 16.31 -4.26
CA GLU A 44 5.14 17.47 -3.41
C GLU A 44 4.71 17.22 -1.95
N THR A 45 3.51 16.67 -1.76
CA THR A 45 2.98 16.36 -0.42
C THR A 45 3.78 15.26 0.28
N LEU A 46 4.09 14.18 -0.43
CA LEU A 46 4.86 13.06 0.13
C LEU A 46 6.28 13.50 0.51
N ILE A 47 6.96 14.26 -0.34
CA ILE A 47 8.29 14.85 -0.09
C ILE A 47 8.25 15.74 1.15
N ARG A 48 7.23 16.61 1.27
CA ARG A 48 7.06 17.45 2.46
C ARG A 48 6.87 16.63 3.74
N LEU A 49 6.02 15.60 3.71
CA LEU A 49 5.78 14.74 4.88
C LEU A 49 7.05 13.99 5.32
N ASN A 50 7.88 13.53 4.37
CA ASN A 50 9.18 12.93 4.67
C ASN A 50 10.13 13.94 5.34
N LYS A 51 10.19 15.18 4.85
CA LYS A 51 10.95 16.27 5.51
C LYS A 51 10.46 16.56 6.93
N GLU A 52 9.15 16.46 7.15
CA GLU A 52 8.51 16.57 8.46
C GLU A 52 8.70 15.32 9.35
N LYS A 53 9.50 14.34 8.89
CA LYS A 53 9.87 13.11 9.60
C LYS A 53 8.68 12.20 9.91
N TYR A 54 7.68 12.18 9.03
CA TYR A 54 6.70 11.10 9.00
C TYR A 54 7.32 9.85 8.36
N ILE A 55 7.04 8.67 8.91
CA ILE A 55 7.20 7.44 8.16
C ILE A 55 6.03 7.33 7.18
N ILE A 56 6.34 7.19 5.90
CA ILE A 56 5.35 7.04 4.85
C ILE A 56 5.00 5.56 4.71
N VAL A 57 3.71 5.25 4.80
CA VAL A 57 3.22 3.87 4.76
C VAL A 57 2.11 3.73 3.73
N ILE A 58 2.16 2.68 2.92
CA ILE A 58 1.10 2.32 2.00
C ILE A 58 0.40 1.07 2.52
N PHE A 59 -0.92 1.17 2.70
CA PHE A 59 -1.80 0.04 3.00
C PHE A 59 -2.69 -0.22 1.80
N THR A 60 -2.57 -1.37 1.15
CA THR A 60 -3.29 -1.62 -0.11
C THR A 60 -3.97 -2.99 -0.16
N ASN A 61 -5.22 -3.03 -0.64
CA ASN A 61 -5.97 -4.26 -0.89
C ASN A 61 -5.68 -4.74 -2.32
N GLN A 62 -4.93 -5.83 -2.48
CA GLN A 62 -4.44 -6.32 -3.78
C GLN A 62 -5.03 -7.70 -4.12
N GLY A 63 -6.33 -7.74 -4.38
CA GLY A 63 -7.10 -8.99 -4.57
C GLY A 63 -6.69 -9.86 -5.77
N ALA A 64 -5.89 -9.34 -6.70
CA ALA A 64 -5.34 -10.09 -7.84
C ALA A 64 -3.90 -10.59 -7.60
N VAL A 65 -3.25 -10.14 -6.52
CA VAL A 65 -1.86 -10.47 -6.22
C VAL A 65 -1.78 -11.78 -5.46
N VAL A 66 -1.01 -12.73 -5.99
CA VAL A 66 -0.80 -14.02 -5.34
C VAL A 66 0.50 -13.94 -4.54
N ALA A 67 0.42 -14.03 -3.23
CA ALA A 67 1.58 -14.12 -2.34
C ALA A 67 1.64 -15.53 -1.75
N ASN A 68 2.82 -16.15 -1.80
CA ASN A 68 3.09 -17.47 -1.21
C ASN A 68 4.07 -17.27 -0.03
N ASN A 69 3.97 -18.11 1.00
CA ASN A 69 4.70 -17.93 2.26
C ASN A 69 6.23 -18.09 2.14
N ASP A 70 6.71 -18.88 1.18
CA ASP A 70 8.14 -19.24 1.11
C ASP A 70 8.98 -18.33 0.19
N GLU A 71 8.32 -17.63 -0.74
CA GLU A 71 8.88 -16.59 -1.62
C GLU A 71 7.79 -16.23 -2.66
N PRO A 72 7.30 -14.99 -2.73
CA PRO A 72 6.25 -14.63 -3.67
C PRO A 72 6.81 -14.55 -5.11
N LYS A 73 6.90 -15.67 -5.82
CA LYS A 73 7.39 -15.75 -7.21
C LYS A 73 6.32 -15.46 -8.27
N SER A 74 5.12 -15.09 -7.85
CA SER A 74 4.02 -14.90 -8.79
C SER A 74 4.29 -13.68 -9.68
N LYS A 75 3.88 -13.77 -10.95
CA LYS A 75 3.97 -12.64 -11.87
C LYS A 75 3.20 -11.42 -11.36
N SER A 76 2.08 -11.62 -10.64
CA SER A 76 1.31 -10.50 -10.09
C SER A 76 2.00 -9.85 -8.90
N TYR A 77 2.70 -10.60 -8.05
CA TYR A 77 3.53 -10.04 -6.99
C TYR A 77 4.70 -9.23 -7.56
N ALA A 78 5.47 -9.80 -8.49
CA ALA A 78 6.60 -9.11 -9.11
C ALA A 78 6.16 -7.81 -9.81
N LYS A 79 4.98 -7.81 -10.44
CA LYS A 79 4.38 -6.59 -11.02
C LYS A 79 4.03 -5.54 -9.97
N LEU A 80 3.47 -5.94 -8.82
CA LEU A 80 3.18 -5.01 -7.73
C LEU A 80 4.47 -4.40 -7.17
N CYS A 81 5.48 -5.22 -6.89
CA CYS A 81 6.79 -4.75 -6.42
C CYS A 81 7.42 -3.77 -7.41
N GLY A 82 7.52 -4.15 -8.69
CA GLY A 82 8.07 -3.26 -9.71
C GLY A 82 7.28 -1.95 -9.86
N ARG A 83 5.95 -1.98 -9.68
CA ARG A 83 5.14 -0.76 -9.68
C ARG A 83 5.48 0.15 -8.51
N VAL A 84 5.57 -0.40 -7.30
CA VAL A 84 5.94 0.33 -6.08
C VAL A 84 7.36 0.89 -6.19
N GLU A 85 8.31 0.09 -6.68
CA GLU A 85 9.70 0.49 -6.92
C GLU A 85 9.77 1.66 -7.90
N ASN A 86 9.03 1.63 -9.00
CA ASN A 86 8.95 2.73 -9.96
C ASN A 86 8.38 4.01 -9.34
N ILE A 87 7.36 3.90 -8.48
CA ILE A 87 6.78 5.05 -7.75
C ILE A 87 7.83 5.66 -6.80
N ILE A 88 8.52 4.82 -6.03
CA ILE A 88 9.58 5.26 -5.10
C ILE A 88 10.76 5.87 -5.86
N ALA A 89 11.12 5.32 -7.02
CA ALA A 89 12.17 5.88 -7.88
C ALA A 89 11.79 7.28 -8.40
N SER A 90 10.53 7.50 -8.77
CA SER A 90 10.03 8.84 -9.14
C SER A 90 10.17 9.83 -7.99
N LEU A 91 9.81 9.45 -6.77
CA LEU A 91 9.94 10.32 -5.58
C LEU A 91 11.41 10.64 -5.26
N ASN A 92 12.29 9.64 -5.35
CA ASN A 92 13.73 9.83 -5.14
C ASN A 92 14.38 10.68 -6.23
N GLY A 93 13.83 10.71 -7.44
CA GLY A 93 14.30 11.60 -8.51
C GLY A 93 14.00 13.08 -8.26
N GLU A 94 13.01 13.38 -7.41
CA GLU A 94 12.56 14.74 -7.09
C GLU A 94 12.97 15.19 -5.67
N SER A 95 13.45 14.27 -4.82
CA SER A 95 13.77 14.51 -3.41
C SER A 95 15.27 14.58 -3.17
N GLU A 96 15.71 15.55 -2.34
CA GLU A 96 17.08 15.65 -1.85
C GLU A 96 17.39 14.59 -0.77
N GLU A 97 16.40 14.26 0.07
CA GLU A 97 16.51 13.21 1.07
C GLU A 97 16.03 11.88 0.48
N LYS A 98 16.71 10.78 0.85
CA LYS A 98 16.25 9.44 0.48
C LYS A 98 14.82 9.23 0.96
N PHE A 99 13.96 8.82 0.04
CA PHE A 99 12.56 8.54 0.28
C PHE A 99 12.37 7.06 0.55
N GLU A 100 12.02 6.72 1.80
CA GLU A 100 11.73 5.35 2.23
C GLU A 100 10.23 5.20 2.50
N VAL A 101 9.65 4.12 1.97
CA VAL A 101 8.22 3.82 2.07
C VAL A 101 8.06 2.40 2.56
N LEU A 102 7.25 2.20 3.59
CA LEU A 102 6.81 0.87 3.99
C LEU A 102 5.53 0.51 3.23
N VAL A 103 5.46 -0.69 2.69
CA VAL A 103 4.27 -1.17 1.98
C VAL A 103 3.76 -2.44 2.61
N PHE A 104 2.51 -2.42 3.03
CA PHE A 104 1.78 -3.57 3.51
C PHE A 104 0.59 -3.79 2.57
N ALA A 105 0.49 -4.99 2.01
CA ALA A 105 -0.53 -5.34 1.04
C ALA A 105 -1.31 -6.57 1.52
N SER A 106 -2.64 -6.49 1.48
CA SER A 106 -3.52 -7.65 1.67
C SER A 106 -3.71 -8.35 0.31
N PRO A 107 -3.12 -9.54 0.09
CA PRO A 107 -3.14 -10.20 -1.21
C PRO A 107 -4.49 -10.89 -1.50
N LYS A 108 -4.56 -11.57 -2.64
CA LYS A 108 -5.68 -12.40 -3.06
C LYS A 108 -6.14 -13.35 -1.95
N ARG A 109 -7.46 -13.40 -1.73
CA ARG A 109 -8.08 -14.37 -0.82
C ARG A 109 -7.68 -15.80 -1.22
N PRO A 110 -7.28 -16.66 -0.29
CA PRO A 110 -7.06 -18.07 -0.59
C PRO A 110 -8.31 -18.69 -1.23
N GLY A 111 -8.10 -19.53 -2.24
CA GLY A 111 -9.21 -20.26 -2.85
C GLY A 111 -9.74 -21.29 -1.86
N GLY A 112 -11.03 -21.20 -1.51
CA GLY A 112 -11.65 -22.09 -0.53
C GLY A 112 -11.46 -23.59 -0.84
N LYS A 113 -11.81 -24.44 0.14
CA LYS A 113 -11.55 -25.90 0.27
C LYS A 113 -11.73 -26.81 -0.96
N ARG A 114 -12.29 -26.33 -2.09
CA ARG A 114 -12.57 -27.09 -3.31
C ARG A 114 -11.43 -27.14 -4.33
N LYS A 115 -10.39 -26.31 -4.21
CA LYS A 115 -9.16 -26.46 -5.01
C LYS A 115 -8.04 -26.88 -4.08
N LYS A 116 -7.31 -27.96 -4.41
CA LYS A 116 -6.07 -28.32 -3.71
C LYS A 116 -5.20 -27.05 -3.65
N PRO A 117 -4.73 -26.63 -2.46
CA PRO A 117 -3.84 -25.47 -2.37
C PRO A 117 -2.59 -25.79 -3.17
N THR A 118 -2.41 -25.12 -4.31
CA THR A 118 -1.16 -25.18 -5.06
C THR A 118 -0.19 -24.21 -4.39
N GLY A 119 0.44 -24.65 -3.31
CA GLY A 119 1.43 -23.90 -2.53
C GLY A 119 0.95 -23.43 -1.16
N ASN A 120 1.89 -22.90 -0.39
CA ASN A 120 1.67 -22.25 0.91
C ASN A 120 1.08 -20.85 0.67
N VAL A 121 -0.25 -20.76 0.55
CA VAL A 121 -1.00 -19.50 0.45
C VAL A 121 -1.39 -19.06 1.88
N SER A 122 -1.57 -17.75 2.11
CA SER A 122 -2.09 -17.23 3.38
C SER A 122 -3.44 -17.87 3.76
N SER A 123 -3.74 -17.96 5.05
CA SER A 123 -5.00 -18.51 5.55
C SER A 123 -6.19 -17.58 5.28
N GLU A 124 -7.43 -18.08 5.43
CA GLU A 124 -8.62 -17.22 5.35
C GLU A 124 -8.61 -16.21 6.50
N GLU A 125 -8.16 -16.64 7.67
CA GLU A 125 -8.00 -15.80 8.85
C GLU A 125 -6.99 -14.66 8.62
N ASP A 126 -5.84 -14.95 7.99
CA ASP A 126 -4.85 -13.91 7.65
C ASP A 126 -5.39 -12.91 6.61
N HIS A 127 -6.16 -13.41 5.64
CA HIS A 127 -6.80 -12.56 4.65
C HIS A 127 -7.81 -11.62 5.31
N ASP A 128 -8.71 -12.16 6.12
CA ASP A 128 -9.74 -11.38 6.79
C ASP A 128 -9.12 -10.38 7.77
N PHE A 129 -8.09 -10.78 8.52
CA PHE A 129 -7.37 -9.89 9.44
C PHE A 129 -6.69 -8.71 8.73
N SER A 130 -6.04 -8.96 7.59
CA SER A 130 -5.23 -7.95 6.89
C SER A 130 -6.02 -7.09 5.91
N ARG A 131 -7.17 -7.55 5.39
CA ARG A 131 -7.93 -6.82 4.37
C ARG A 131 -8.66 -5.62 4.98
N LYS A 132 -8.39 -4.41 4.47
CA LYS A 132 -9.13 -3.19 4.87
C LYS A 132 -10.63 -3.42 4.65
N PRO A 133 -11.51 -3.02 5.59
CA PRO A 133 -11.27 -2.04 6.67
C PRO A 133 -10.65 -2.59 7.97
N ASN A 134 -10.27 -3.88 8.02
CA ASN A 134 -9.62 -4.42 9.21
C ASN A 134 -8.21 -3.84 9.42
N VAL A 135 -7.76 -3.84 10.68
CA VAL A 135 -6.53 -3.15 11.12
C VAL A 135 -5.26 -4.00 11.01
N GLY A 136 -5.33 -5.21 10.44
CA GLY A 136 -4.22 -6.14 10.51
C GLY A 136 -2.92 -5.64 9.86
N MET A 137 -3.02 -4.92 8.74
CA MET A 137 -1.82 -4.30 8.14
C MET A 137 -1.20 -3.22 9.04
N TRP A 138 -2.01 -2.47 9.79
CA TRP A 138 -1.51 -1.51 10.78
C TRP A 138 -0.79 -2.23 11.92
N GLU A 139 -1.36 -3.32 12.44
CA GLU A 139 -0.70 -4.10 13.48
C GLU A 139 0.62 -4.70 13.01
N HIS A 140 0.68 -5.22 11.78
CA HIS A 140 1.93 -5.71 11.18
C HIS A 140 2.97 -4.60 11.05
N MET A 141 2.59 -3.39 10.67
CA MET A 141 3.48 -2.24 10.63
C MET A 141 4.04 -1.91 12.03
N VAL A 142 3.20 -1.86 13.07
CA VAL A 142 3.66 -1.60 14.44
C VAL A 142 4.62 -2.69 14.91
N ARG A 143 4.33 -3.97 14.64
CA ARG A 143 5.21 -5.10 14.97
C ARG A 143 6.56 -4.97 14.27
N TYR A 144 6.56 -4.73 12.96
CA TYR A 144 7.77 -4.52 12.18
C TYR A 144 8.63 -3.38 12.75
N LEU A 145 8.03 -2.24 13.08
CA LEU A 145 8.77 -1.11 13.67
C LEU A 145 9.38 -1.44 15.04
N LYS A 146 8.68 -2.23 15.87
CA LYS A 146 9.19 -2.68 17.17
C LYS A 146 10.32 -3.71 17.04
N GLU A 147 10.28 -4.56 16.01
CA GLU A 147 11.38 -5.48 15.70
C GLU A 147 12.64 -4.73 15.29
N GLN A 148 12.51 -3.57 14.64
CA GLN A 148 13.66 -2.71 14.33
C GLN A 148 14.19 -1.98 15.57
N ASN A 149 13.30 -1.57 16.48
CA ASN A 149 13.67 -0.94 17.75
C ASN A 149 12.52 -1.06 18.76
N GLU A 150 12.71 -1.87 19.81
CA GLU A 150 11.68 -2.20 20.80
C GLU A 150 11.12 -0.97 21.54
N ARG A 151 11.86 0.15 21.56
CA ARG A 151 11.45 1.41 22.22
C ARG A 151 10.56 2.28 21.33
N VAL A 152 10.26 1.84 20.11
CA VAL A 152 9.40 2.59 19.20
C VAL A 152 7.96 2.61 19.70
N GLU A 153 7.45 3.82 19.87
CA GLU A 153 6.03 4.08 20.11
C GLU A 153 5.47 4.91 18.96
N VAL A 154 4.35 4.46 18.37
CA VAL A 154 3.65 5.20 17.33
C VAL A 154 2.69 6.19 17.98
N SER A 155 2.76 7.46 17.58
CA SER A 155 1.83 8.49 18.02
C SER A 155 0.57 8.48 17.15
N ILE A 156 -0.48 7.82 17.63
CA ILE A 156 -1.77 7.74 16.91
C ILE A 156 -2.37 9.14 16.65
N GLN A 157 -2.29 10.05 17.63
CA GLN A 157 -2.87 11.39 17.52
C GLN A 157 -2.20 12.26 16.47
N ASN A 158 -0.92 11.98 16.18
CA ASN A 158 -0.13 12.69 15.18
C ASN A 158 0.08 11.83 13.92
N SER A 159 -0.71 10.78 13.75
CA SER A 159 -0.71 9.92 12.57
C SER A 159 -2.04 10.02 11.86
N PHE A 160 -2.06 9.73 10.56
CA PHE A 160 -3.28 9.78 9.77
C PHE A 160 -3.26 8.74 8.66
N TYR A 161 -4.46 8.44 8.14
CA TYR A 161 -4.66 7.61 6.96
C TYR A 161 -5.48 8.37 5.91
N VAL A 162 -5.05 8.32 4.65
CA VAL A 162 -5.75 8.91 3.49
C VAL A 162 -6.12 7.78 2.51
N GLY A 163 -7.37 7.76 2.07
CA GLY A 163 -7.85 6.80 1.07
C GLY A 163 -9.05 7.35 0.30
N ASP A 164 -9.29 6.81 -0.89
CA ASP A 164 -10.41 7.18 -1.76
C ASP A 164 -11.70 6.42 -1.40
N ALA A 165 -11.60 5.19 -0.88
CA ALA A 165 -12.74 4.41 -0.39
C ALA A 165 -13.25 4.95 0.96
N ALA A 166 -13.94 6.09 0.92
CA ALA A 166 -14.42 6.86 2.08
C ALA A 166 -15.96 6.78 2.28
N GLY A 167 -16.63 5.90 1.54
CA GLY A 167 -18.08 5.70 1.62
C GLY A 167 -18.92 6.78 0.94
N ARG A 168 -18.35 7.52 -0.02
CA ARG A 168 -19.10 8.44 -0.89
C ARG A 168 -20.00 7.64 -1.84
N GLY A 169 -21.05 8.26 -2.36
CA GLY A 169 -22.05 7.56 -3.19
C GLY A 169 -21.50 6.88 -4.46
N SER A 170 -20.31 7.27 -4.93
CA SER A 170 -19.60 6.64 -6.04
C SER A 170 -18.49 5.67 -5.61
N ASP A 171 -18.21 5.55 -4.32
CA ASP A 171 -17.12 4.71 -3.82
C ASP A 171 -17.53 3.24 -3.91
N HIS A 172 -16.65 2.40 -4.44
CA HIS A 172 -16.88 0.97 -4.50
C HIS A 172 -16.70 0.35 -3.12
N LEU A 173 -17.77 -0.21 -2.57
CA LEU A 173 -17.68 -1.16 -1.48
C LEU A 173 -17.16 -2.46 -2.08
N ASP A 174 -15.87 -2.75 -1.93
CA ASP A 174 -15.36 -4.11 -2.12
C ASP A 174 -15.86 -4.96 -0.92
N SER A 175 -17.14 -5.32 -0.97
CA SER A 175 -17.76 -6.36 -0.11
C SER A 175 -17.40 -7.75 -0.61
#